data_AF-A0A364L084-F1
#
_entry.id   AF-A0A364L084-F1
#
_cell.length_a   1.000
_cell.length_b   1.000
_cell.length_c   1.000
_cell.angle_alpha   90.00
_cell.angle_beta   90.00
_cell.angle_gamma   90.00
#
_symmetry.space_group_name_H-M   'P 1'
#
loop_
_entity.id
_entity.type
_entity.pdbx_description
1 polymer ?
#
loop_
_entity_poly.entity_id
_entity_poly.type
_entity_poly.pdbx_seq_one_letter_code
_entity_poly.pdbx_strand_id
1 'polypeptide(L)'
;MFSHVKLLSIAYAMAVAIPSIAAMPVENGNSNIKFVHGMVNSTSDDISKRSSVPPECSFGGQRSDWYYLQITGLAEGTACLGWDIGPSCGAGSWDDPDWTDLQKAMAEVVTMDGQWSGSSEGAWDGTFFLGTTAFSNRDTSLFDLAMTQTKSKVPVYYWSRDGDFAQVVGHNDNCP
;
A
#
# COMPACT_ATOMS: atom_id res chain seq x y z
N MET A 1 29.17 -40.87 41.59
CA MET A 1 27.92 -40.09 41.59
C MET A 1 28.10 -38.92 40.64
N PHE A 2 27.59 -39.03 39.40
CA PHE A 2 27.70 -37.96 38.40
C PHE A 2 26.48 -37.05 38.50
N SER A 3 26.72 -35.81 38.95
CA SER A 3 25.70 -34.78 39.11
C SER A 3 25.21 -34.31 37.74
N HIS A 4 23.90 -34.42 37.51
CA HIS A 4 23.23 -33.94 36.30
C HIS A 4 22.99 -32.44 36.41
N VAL A 5 23.72 -31.63 35.63
CA VAL A 5 23.41 -30.22 35.45
C VAL A 5 22.29 -30.11 34.42
N LYS A 6 21.08 -29.79 34.87
CA LYS A 6 19.96 -29.42 34.00
C LYS A 6 20.17 -27.97 33.53
N LEU A 7 20.54 -27.80 32.26
CA LEU A 7 20.46 -26.53 31.55
C LEU A 7 18.97 -26.20 31.31
N LEU A 8 18.45 -25.23 32.05
CA LEU A 8 17.17 -24.60 31.74
C LEU A 8 17.41 -23.58 30.62
N SER A 9 17.00 -23.91 29.40
CA SER A 9 16.86 -22.93 28.31
C SER A 9 15.62 -22.09 28.58
N ILE A 10 15.84 -20.84 29.04
CA ILE A 10 14.77 -19.84 29.13
C ILE A 10 14.61 -19.23 27.74
N ALA A 11 13.60 -19.70 27.00
CA ALA A 11 13.13 -19.03 25.79
C ALA A 11 12.38 -17.77 26.23
N TYR A 12 13.04 -16.61 26.16
CA TYR A 12 12.36 -15.31 26.20
C TYR A 12 11.63 -15.13 24.88
N ALA A 13 10.33 -15.45 24.86
CA ALA A 13 9.44 -14.93 23.84
C ALA A 13 9.28 -13.43 24.10
N MET A 14 10.05 -12.60 23.40
CA MET A 14 9.76 -11.17 23.36
C MET A 14 8.47 -11.01 22.54
N ALA A 15 7.34 -10.93 23.24
CA ALA A 15 6.11 -10.43 22.66
C ALA A 15 6.38 -8.99 22.22
N VAL A 16 6.60 -8.80 20.92
CA VAL A 16 6.59 -7.47 20.31
C VAL A 16 5.18 -6.94 20.49
N ALA A 17 5.01 -6.00 21.41
CA ALA A 17 3.77 -5.28 21.55
C ALA A 17 3.58 -4.46 20.27
N ILE A 18 2.77 -4.97 19.34
CA ILE A 18 2.26 -4.17 18.23
C ILE A 18 1.36 -3.13 18.90
N PRO A 19 1.72 -1.83 18.90
CA PRO A 19 0.82 -0.83 19.42
C PRO A 19 -0.47 -0.93 18.59
N SER A 20 -1.61 -1.08 19.27
CA SER A 20 -2.90 -0.93 18.61
C SER A 20 -2.84 0.39 17.85
N ILE A 21 -3.01 0.33 16.53
CA ILE A 21 -3.17 1.50 15.68
C ILE A 21 -4.48 2.13 16.14
N ALA A 22 -4.41 2.96 17.19
CA ALA A 22 -5.42 3.95 17.43
C ALA A 22 -5.38 4.81 16.16
N ALA A 23 -6.42 4.69 15.32
CA ALA A 23 -6.62 5.58 14.20
C ALA A 23 -6.43 6.99 14.73
N MET A 24 -5.27 7.59 14.43
CA MET A 24 -5.00 8.95 14.84
C MET A 24 -6.11 9.79 14.21
N PRO A 25 -6.77 10.69 14.96
CA PRO A 25 -7.70 11.60 14.35
C PRO A 25 -6.91 12.37 13.29
N VAL A 26 -7.25 12.11 12.02
CA VAL A 26 -6.83 12.98 10.92
C VAL A 26 -7.20 14.38 11.39
N GLU A 27 -6.20 15.21 11.64
CA GLU A 27 -6.40 16.61 11.96
C GLU A 27 -7.00 17.23 10.71
N ASN A 28 -8.34 17.18 10.66
CA ASN A 28 -9.18 17.60 9.57
C ASN A 28 -9.24 19.13 9.63
N GLY A 29 -8.11 19.76 9.33
CA GLY A 29 -7.89 21.20 9.43
C GLY A 29 -7.24 21.82 8.19
N ASN A 30 -6.85 21.01 7.19
CA ASN A 30 -6.24 21.53 5.97
C ASN A 30 -7.25 21.55 4.82
N SER A 31 -7.95 22.68 4.67
CA SER A 31 -8.95 22.95 3.62
C SER A 31 -8.42 22.93 2.18
N ASN A 32 -7.18 22.48 1.96
CA ASN A 32 -6.46 22.55 0.70
C ASN A 32 -6.16 21.18 0.08
N ILE A 33 -6.45 20.07 0.77
CA ILE A 33 -6.25 18.74 0.19
C ILE A 33 -7.21 18.55 -0.98
N LYS A 34 -6.66 18.19 -2.15
CA LYS A 34 -7.44 17.91 -3.37
C LYS A 34 -7.02 16.57 -3.95
N PHE A 35 -8.02 15.86 -4.47
CA PHE A 35 -7.86 14.61 -5.17
C PHE A 35 -7.97 14.85 -6.67
N VAL A 36 -6.91 14.52 -7.41
CA VAL A 36 -6.89 14.59 -8.87
C VAL A 36 -6.89 13.16 -9.41
N HIS A 37 -7.97 12.81 -10.11
CA HIS A 37 -8.10 11.50 -10.72
C HIS A 37 -7.44 11.49 -12.10
N GLY A 38 -6.81 10.37 -12.42
CA GLY A 38 -6.32 10.11 -13.76
C GLY A 38 -6.31 8.64 -14.11
N MET A 39 -5.97 8.38 -15.36
CA MET A 39 -5.92 7.05 -15.95
C MET A 39 -4.80 7.01 -16.97
N VAL A 40 -4.03 5.93 -16.95
CA VAL A 40 -3.04 5.58 -17.96
C VAL A 40 -3.53 4.36 -18.70
N ASN A 41 -3.63 4.46 -20.02
CA ASN A 41 -3.90 3.35 -20.91
C ASN A 41 -2.68 3.04 -21.77
N SER A 42 -2.09 1.87 -21.57
CA SER A 42 -0.84 1.47 -22.21
C SER A 42 -0.95 1.23 -23.72
N THR A 43 -2.15 1.15 -24.26
CA THR A 43 -2.38 0.90 -25.69
C THR A 43 -2.78 2.17 -26.44
N SER A 44 -3.55 3.07 -25.81
CA SER A 44 -4.08 4.28 -26.46
C SER A 44 -3.32 5.56 -26.09
N ASP A 45 -2.64 5.61 -24.95
CA ASP A 45 -1.96 6.82 -24.53
C ASP A 45 -0.59 6.94 -25.19
N ASP A 46 -0.40 8.05 -25.89
CA ASP A 46 0.90 8.43 -26.42
C ASP A 46 1.92 8.69 -25.29
N ILE A 47 3.19 8.77 -25.68
CA ILE A 47 4.27 8.96 -24.72
C ILE A 47 4.18 10.31 -23.99
N SER A 48 3.61 11.34 -24.62
CA SER A 48 3.50 12.68 -24.05
C SER A 48 2.50 12.72 -22.89
N LYS A 49 1.37 12.01 -23.01
CA LYS A 49 0.41 11.85 -21.92
C LYS A 49 1.01 11.10 -20.75
N ARG A 50 1.81 10.06 -21.01
CA ARG A 50 2.51 9.31 -19.94
C ARG A 50 3.59 10.11 -19.25
N SER A 51 4.33 10.94 -19.99
CA SER A 51 5.30 11.87 -19.43
C SER A 51 4.65 13.00 -18.61
N SER A 52 3.34 13.21 -18.76
CA SER A 52 2.58 14.18 -17.95
C SER A 52 1.96 13.58 -16.68
N VAL A 53 2.08 12.26 -16.48
CA VAL A 53 1.66 11.60 -15.24
C VAL A 53 2.59 12.07 -14.12
N PRO A 54 2.05 12.48 -12.96
CA PRO A 54 2.87 12.82 -11.81
C PRO A 54 3.84 11.69 -11.45
N PRO A 55 5.09 11.97 -11.06
CA PRO A 55 6.08 10.94 -10.75
C PRO A 55 5.59 9.91 -9.72
N GLU A 56 4.86 10.36 -8.70
CA GLU A 56 4.31 9.53 -7.62
C GLU A 56 3.17 8.64 -8.12
N CYS A 57 2.53 8.99 -9.23
CA CYS A 57 1.46 8.21 -9.84
C CYS A 57 1.96 7.29 -10.96
N SER A 58 3.28 7.18 -11.16
CA SER A 58 3.91 6.36 -12.20
C SER A 58 4.21 4.94 -11.72
N PHE A 59 3.17 4.21 -11.30
CA PHE A 59 3.29 2.88 -10.68
C PHE A 59 3.64 1.76 -11.67
N GLY A 60 3.08 1.82 -12.87
CA GLY A 60 3.34 0.84 -13.92
C GLY A 60 4.59 1.21 -14.71
N GLY A 61 5.37 0.20 -15.10
CA GLY A 61 6.26 0.35 -16.25
C GLY A 61 5.46 0.77 -17.50
N GLN A 62 6.15 1.08 -18.61
CA GLN A 62 5.53 1.61 -19.84
C GLN A 62 4.41 0.74 -20.48
N ARG A 63 4.06 -0.41 -19.91
CA ARG A 63 3.19 -1.43 -20.51
C ARG A 63 1.94 -1.80 -19.69
N SER A 64 1.67 -1.12 -18.58
CA SER A 64 0.51 -1.40 -17.74
C SER A 64 -0.56 -0.31 -17.86
N ASP A 65 -1.82 -0.69 -17.65
CA ASP A 65 -2.96 0.22 -17.57
C ASP A 65 -3.32 0.38 -16.08
N TRP A 66 -3.43 1.62 -15.59
CA TRP A 66 -3.82 1.89 -14.20
C TRP A 66 -4.64 3.16 -14.06
N TYR A 67 -5.49 3.19 -13.05
CA TYR A 67 -6.09 4.42 -12.53
C TYR A 67 -5.23 4.96 -11.39
N TYR A 68 -5.33 6.26 -11.14
CA TYR A 68 -4.70 6.87 -9.98
C TYR A 68 -5.52 8.02 -9.41
N LEU A 69 -5.24 8.30 -8.14
CA LEU A 69 -5.74 9.39 -7.34
C LEU A 69 -4.54 10.11 -6.71
N GLN A 70 -4.17 11.24 -7.31
CA GLN A 70 -3.11 12.09 -6.79
C GLN A 70 -3.65 12.94 -5.65
N ILE A 71 -2.93 12.99 -4.53
CA ILE A 71 -3.23 13.84 -3.38
C ILE A 71 -2.33 15.07 -3.47
N THR A 72 -2.95 16.24 -3.57
CA THR A 72 -2.26 17.53 -3.70
C THR A 72 -2.70 18.50 -2.60
N GLY A 73 -1.96 19.60 -2.42
CA GLY A 73 -2.25 20.58 -1.37
C GLY A 73 -1.81 20.12 0.03
N LEU A 74 -0.89 19.17 0.09
CA LEU A 74 -0.18 18.77 1.31
C LEU A 74 0.76 19.90 1.75
N ALA A 75 1.02 19.98 3.06
CA ALA A 75 1.98 20.95 3.60
C ALA A 75 3.41 20.66 3.08
N GLU A 76 3.72 19.38 2.90
CA GLU A 76 4.98 18.90 2.34
C GLU A 76 4.69 17.67 1.47
N GLY A 77 5.47 17.52 0.41
CA GLY A 77 5.47 16.32 -0.40
C GLY A 77 4.25 16.13 -1.31
N THR A 78 4.19 14.93 -1.88
CA THR A 78 3.18 14.47 -2.82
C THR A 78 2.88 13.00 -2.53
N ALA A 79 1.61 12.61 -2.72
CA ALA A 79 1.20 11.23 -2.52
C ALA A 79 0.23 10.78 -3.60
N CYS A 80 0.21 9.48 -3.88
CA CYS A 80 -0.65 8.93 -4.90
C CYS A 80 -1.09 7.51 -4.56
N LEU A 81 -2.38 7.24 -4.76
CA LEU A 81 -2.95 5.89 -4.76
C LEU A 81 -3.20 5.47 -6.21
N GLY A 82 -2.72 4.30 -6.61
CA GLY A 82 -2.96 3.70 -7.92
C GLY A 82 -3.62 2.34 -7.82
N TRP A 83 -4.25 1.89 -8.90
CA TRP A 83 -4.80 0.55 -9.01
C TRP A 83 -4.94 0.11 -10.47
N ASP A 84 -4.73 -1.18 -10.75
CA ASP A 84 -4.70 -1.70 -12.12
C ASP A 84 -6.09 -1.70 -12.81
N ILE A 85 -6.06 -1.61 -14.16
CA ILE A 85 -7.24 -1.77 -15.04
C ILE A 85 -7.32 -3.21 -15.61
N GLY A 86 -6.38 -4.09 -15.26
CA GLY A 86 -6.41 -5.52 -15.59
C GLY A 86 -7.73 -6.17 -15.15
N PRO A 87 -8.13 -7.34 -15.72
CA PRO A 87 -9.49 -7.84 -15.57
C PRO A 87 -9.90 -7.83 -14.10
N SER A 88 -10.81 -6.92 -13.77
CA SER A 88 -11.62 -7.02 -12.56
C SER A 88 -12.12 -8.46 -12.57
N CYS A 89 -11.83 -9.25 -11.53
CA CYS A 89 -12.34 -10.61 -11.47
C CYS A 89 -13.81 -10.58 -11.90
N GLY A 90 -14.15 -11.38 -12.93
CA GLY A 90 -15.46 -11.34 -13.57
C GLY A 90 -16.56 -11.42 -12.52
N ALA A 91 -17.75 -10.86 -12.80
CA ALA A 91 -18.87 -10.77 -11.85
C ALA A 91 -19.03 -12.08 -11.04
N GLY A 92 -18.51 -12.01 -9.81
CA GLY A 92 -17.95 -13.14 -9.06
C GLY A 92 -17.04 -12.63 -7.94
N SER A 93 -17.54 -11.59 -7.27
CA SER A 93 -17.33 -11.31 -5.85
C SER A 93 -15.92 -11.52 -5.27
N TRP A 94 -15.06 -10.52 -5.45
CA TRP A 94 -14.25 -10.08 -4.31
C TRP A 94 -15.21 -9.32 -3.37
N ASP A 95 -16.06 -10.08 -2.67
CA ASP A 95 -17.33 -9.58 -2.08
C ASP A 95 -17.11 -8.51 -1.02
N ASP A 96 -15.97 -8.55 -0.34
CA ASP A 96 -15.41 -7.36 0.27
C ASP A 96 -13.89 -7.56 0.38
N PRO A 97 -13.06 -6.65 -0.17
CA PRO A 97 -11.90 -6.27 0.60
C PRO A 97 -12.39 -5.98 2.00
N ASP A 98 -11.97 -6.75 2.98
CA ASP A 98 -11.82 -6.11 4.27
C ASP A 98 -10.74 -5.04 4.03
N TRP A 99 -11.19 -3.81 3.80
CA TRP A 99 -10.31 -2.66 3.63
C TRP A 99 -9.36 -2.54 4.82
N THR A 100 -9.81 -3.00 5.99
CA THR A 100 -8.99 -3.10 7.19
C THR A 100 -7.77 -3.98 6.97
N ASP A 101 -7.88 -5.12 6.28
CA ASP A 101 -6.73 -6.01 6.05
C ASP A 101 -5.75 -5.42 5.04
N LEU A 102 -6.24 -4.72 4.00
CA LEU A 102 -5.39 -3.95 3.10
C LEU A 102 -4.65 -2.83 3.83
N GLN A 103 -5.35 -2.12 4.73
CA GLN A 103 -4.78 -1.06 5.54
C GLN A 103 -3.75 -1.60 6.54
N LYS A 104 -4.01 -2.74 7.17
CA LYS A 104 -3.04 -3.45 8.01
C LYS A 104 -1.83 -3.90 7.22
N ALA A 105 -2.02 -4.47 6.03
CA ALA A 105 -0.91 -4.91 5.18
C ALA A 105 -0.01 -3.73 4.82
N MET A 106 -0.59 -2.60 4.42
CA MET A 106 0.17 -1.37 4.17
C MET A 106 0.87 -0.86 5.44
N ALA A 107 0.17 -0.80 6.56
CA ALA A 107 0.73 -0.36 7.84
C ALA A 107 1.91 -1.26 8.25
N GLU A 108 1.79 -2.57 8.12
CA GLU A 108 2.84 -3.52 8.46
C GLU A 108 4.05 -3.33 7.52
N VAL A 109 3.85 -3.24 6.19
CA VAL A 109 4.91 -2.96 5.22
C VAL A 109 5.71 -1.71 5.59
N VAL A 110 5.04 -0.61 5.96
CA VAL A 110 5.73 0.64 6.31
C VAL A 110 6.41 0.59 7.68
N THR A 111 6.01 -0.34 8.55
CA THR A 111 6.68 -0.59 9.83
C THR A 111 7.86 -1.56 9.69
N MET A 112 7.84 -2.43 8.69
CA MET A 112 8.98 -3.28 8.34
C MET A 112 9.98 -2.47 7.50
N ASP A 113 11.27 -2.60 7.78
CA ASP A 113 12.33 -1.95 6.99
C ASP A 113 12.60 -2.77 5.71
N GLY A 114 11.57 -2.83 4.87
CA GLY A 114 11.22 -4.07 4.18
C GLY A 114 11.45 -4.10 2.69
N GLN A 115 12.43 -3.40 2.13
CA GLN A 115 12.83 -3.67 0.73
C GLN A 115 13.02 -5.20 0.50
N TRP A 116 13.33 -5.95 1.57
CA TRP A 116 13.55 -7.39 1.58
C TRP A 116 12.51 -8.19 2.39
N SER A 117 11.47 -7.57 2.93
CA SER A 117 10.43 -8.24 3.72
C SER A 117 9.06 -7.63 3.46
N GLY A 118 8.10 -8.47 3.08
CA GLY A 118 6.71 -8.08 2.87
C GLY A 118 5.81 -8.36 4.08
N SER A 119 4.61 -7.78 4.03
CA SER A 119 3.49 -8.11 4.92
C SER A 119 2.66 -9.24 4.33
N SER A 120 2.03 -10.03 5.20
CA SER A 120 1.00 -11.01 4.84
C SER A 120 -0.17 -10.91 5.82
N GLU A 121 -0.78 -9.72 5.89
CA GLU A 121 -1.92 -9.44 6.77
C GLU A 121 -3.25 -9.78 6.08
N GLY A 122 -4.00 -10.68 6.71
CA GLY A 122 -5.31 -11.09 6.21
C GLY A 122 -5.22 -11.73 4.83
N ALA A 123 -6.01 -11.22 3.88
CA ALA A 123 -6.04 -11.68 2.49
C ALA A 123 -5.09 -10.90 1.55
N TRP A 124 -4.15 -10.14 2.10
CA TRP A 124 -3.29 -9.22 1.36
C TRP A 124 -1.81 -9.44 1.66
N ASP A 125 -1.01 -9.38 0.60
CA ASP A 125 0.44 -9.27 0.68
C ASP A 125 0.87 -7.86 0.32
N GLY A 126 1.67 -7.24 1.18
CA GLY A 126 2.24 -5.91 0.94
C GLY A 126 3.74 -5.98 0.72
N THR A 127 4.27 -5.21 -0.23
CA THR A 127 5.72 -5.13 -0.48
C THR A 127 6.15 -3.72 -0.93
N PHE A 128 7.43 -3.37 -0.73
CA PHE A 128 8.01 -2.22 -1.42
C PHE A 128 8.34 -2.57 -2.87
N PHE A 129 8.01 -1.64 -3.76
CA PHE A 129 8.21 -1.76 -5.20
C PHE A 129 9.40 -0.87 -5.62
N LEU A 130 10.12 -1.25 -6.69
CA LEU A 130 11.24 -0.49 -7.29
C LEU A 130 12.47 -0.26 -6.38
N GLY A 131 12.71 -1.12 -5.39
CA GLY A 131 13.90 -1.03 -4.54
C GLY A 131 13.90 0.18 -3.60
N THR A 132 12.71 0.63 -3.23
CA THR A 132 12.47 1.68 -2.25
C THR A 132 12.48 1.14 -0.81
N THR A 133 12.58 2.06 0.15
CA THR A 133 12.49 1.76 1.60
C THR A 133 11.18 2.31 2.17
N ALA A 134 10.92 2.11 3.45
CA ALA A 134 9.75 2.68 4.11
C ALA A 134 9.66 4.20 3.97
N PHE A 135 8.42 4.71 3.86
CA PHE A 135 8.14 6.13 3.71
C PHE A 135 8.87 6.96 4.77
N SER A 136 9.48 8.07 4.33
CA SER A 136 10.22 9.01 5.18
C SER A 136 9.45 9.42 6.44
N ASN A 137 8.12 9.56 6.33
CA ASN A 137 7.20 9.48 7.45
C ASN A 137 6.39 8.18 7.31
N ARG A 138 6.47 7.29 8.30
CA ARG A 138 5.72 6.02 8.32
C ARG A 138 4.20 6.19 8.52
N ASP A 139 3.68 7.32 8.07
CA ASP A 139 2.31 7.79 8.17
C ASP A 139 1.52 7.31 6.94
N THR A 140 0.62 6.36 7.18
CA THR A 140 -0.33 5.84 6.18
C THR A 140 -1.65 6.60 6.16
N SER A 141 -1.82 7.69 6.92
CA SER A 141 -3.11 8.38 7.01
C SER A 141 -3.61 8.91 5.66
N LEU A 142 -2.70 9.32 4.78
CA LEU A 142 -3.04 9.74 3.42
C LEU A 142 -3.46 8.58 2.52
N PHE A 143 -2.88 7.39 2.74
CA PHE A 143 -3.31 6.16 2.08
C PHE A 143 -4.73 5.82 2.52
N ASP A 144 -4.98 5.78 3.83
CA ASP A 144 -6.30 5.51 4.40
C ASP A 144 -7.34 6.51 3.89
N LEU A 145 -6.99 7.80 3.87
CA LEU A 145 -7.83 8.85 3.32
C LEU A 145 -8.12 8.62 1.82
N ALA A 146 -7.11 8.30 1.01
CA ALA A 146 -7.30 7.99 -0.41
C ALA A 146 -8.19 6.75 -0.63
N MET A 147 -8.04 5.73 0.23
CA MET A 147 -8.88 4.53 0.20
C MET A 147 -10.37 4.87 0.42
N THR A 148 -10.69 5.84 1.28
CA THR A 148 -12.08 6.30 1.45
C THR A 148 -12.68 6.97 0.20
N GLN A 149 -11.84 7.44 -0.73
CA GLN A 149 -12.27 8.11 -1.96
C GLN A 149 -12.45 7.14 -3.13
N THR A 150 -11.94 5.92 -3.05
CA THR A 150 -12.08 4.92 -4.11
C THR A 150 -13.19 3.91 -3.80
N LYS A 151 -13.92 3.51 -4.84
CA LYS A 151 -14.90 2.41 -4.79
C LYS A 151 -14.45 1.21 -5.62
N SER A 152 -13.28 1.30 -6.25
CA SER A 152 -12.72 0.22 -7.06
C SER A 152 -12.41 -0.95 -6.16
N LYS A 153 -12.88 -2.15 -6.50
CA LYS A 153 -12.49 -3.41 -5.84
C LYS A 153 -11.60 -4.18 -6.82
N VAL A 154 -10.28 -4.08 -6.66
CA VAL A 154 -9.30 -4.71 -7.55
C VAL A 154 -8.27 -5.52 -6.75
N PRO A 155 -7.57 -6.49 -7.35
CA PRO A 155 -6.58 -7.29 -6.64
C PRO A 155 -5.26 -6.57 -6.37
N VAL A 156 -5.01 -5.42 -7.02
CA VAL A 156 -3.72 -4.72 -6.92
C VAL A 156 -3.93 -3.24 -6.66
N TYR A 157 -3.38 -2.76 -5.53
CA TYR A 157 -3.26 -1.35 -5.21
C TYR A 157 -1.79 -0.96 -5.13
N TYR A 158 -1.50 0.27 -5.55
CA TYR A 158 -0.20 0.89 -5.44
C TYR A 158 -0.31 2.14 -4.58
N TRP A 159 0.73 2.41 -3.82
CA TRP A 159 0.82 3.60 -3.00
C TRP A 159 2.21 4.22 -3.17
N SER A 160 2.25 5.53 -3.33
CA SER A 160 3.50 6.27 -3.37
C SER A 160 3.41 7.52 -2.53
N ARG A 161 4.52 7.87 -1.91
CA ARG A 161 4.72 9.12 -1.20
C ARG A 161 6.18 9.53 -1.34
N ASP A 162 6.40 10.75 -1.81
CA ASP A 162 7.73 11.38 -1.87
C ASP A 162 8.82 10.54 -2.58
N GLY A 163 8.42 9.74 -3.57
CA GLY A 163 9.31 8.89 -4.36
C GLY A 163 9.51 7.47 -3.83
N ASP A 164 8.98 7.14 -2.65
CA ASP A 164 8.86 5.76 -2.17
C ASP A 164 7.62 5.09 -2.78
N PHE A 165 7.67 3.78 -3.01
CA PHE A 165 6.61 3.03 -3.69
C PHE A 165 6.32 1.71 -2.97
N ALA A 166 5.06 1.49 -2.64
CA ALA A 166 4.55 0.23 -2.11
C ALA A 166 3.45 -0.34 -3.01
N GLN A 167 3.33 -1.65 -3.00
CA GLN A 167 2.28 -2.41 -3.67
C GLN A 167 1.61 -3.32 -2.66
N VAL A 168 0.28 -3.43 -2.73
CA VAL A 168 -0.51 -4.38 -1.94
C VAL A 168 -1.35 -5.20 -2.91
N VAL A 169 -1.23 -6.52 -2.78
CA VAL A 169 -1.70 -7.52 -3.74
C VAL A 169 -2.52 -8.57 -3.00
N GLY A 170 -3.68 -8.95 -3.53
CA GLY A 170 -4.53 -9.97 -2.90
C GLY A 170 -3.91 -11.37 -3.04
N HIS A 171 -3.94 -12.19 -1.98
CA HIS A 171 -3.40 -13.57 -1.99
C HIS A 171 -3.93 -14.45 -3.11
N ASN A 172 -5.14 -14.15 -3.58
CA ASN A 172 -5.80 -14.83 -4.69
C ASN A 172 -5.75 -13.98 -5.98
N ASP A 173 -4.56 -13.54 -6.38
CA ASP A 173 -4.29 -13.00 -7.73
C ASP A 173 -4.81 -13.92 -8.85
N ASN A 174 -5.00 -15.20 -8.53
CA ASN A 174 -5.87 -16.07 -9.31
C ASN A 174 -7.33 -15.71 -9.02
N CYS A 175 -7.84 -14.70 -9.74
CA CYS A 175 -9.24 -14.73 -10.14
C CYS A 175 -9.52 -16.14 -10.72
N PRO A 176 -10.49 -16.91 -10.20
CA PRO A 176 -10.88 -18.16 -10.85
C PRO A 176 -11.31 -17.93 -12.31
#